data_AF-A0A0D2XU60-F1
#
_entry.id   AF-A0A0D2XU60-F1
#
_cell.length_a   1.000
_cell.length_b   1.000
_cell.length_c   1.000
_cell.angle_alpha   90.00
_cell.angle_beta   90.00
_cell.angle_gamma   90.00
#
_symmetry.space_group_name_H-M   'P 1'
#
loop_
_entity.id
_entity.type
_entity.pdbx_description
1 polymer ?
#
loop_
_entity_poly.entity_id
_entity_poly.type
_entity_poly.pdbx_seq_one_letter_code
_entity_poly.pdbx_strand_id
1 'polypeptide(L)'
;MNPTEEPSKSLPHAHEEEDDDYDDDLDPNDFLVASEVEPDEDHVKAKFELDLEEARKLSKKLLSADLDEEEKKSLRAKFVNDRRAEWSEKTDDERRNFLHYLAEYNYRTHKPPVSLQWVMMQAVRKLPAVLVWSPDNKGRVPLTTALLKVNISFYYSVCLRMRERTYEDYKALMLKKYENWDGGDETTCLHAAAACVADDGKNRQDAFSNMCRFSPRQMFFVRDSKGRTPLHRAVDYEYCCKSQVGVVSELLRTCHGLLDIPIQDPEDVNRTISVYQYHHHTRKKVLESRRRHAQDIASQELKSGAPKKVDPRHEKGLDPKKDAKRVSARPEKSGPERSSMGPPPPRDKGDSASKRRGSIALTPQGVTTPLQSPNLAPLTRVKTEAVQKITRPAVADNPLSKEKETQEAANMISDLLKLEALRRQSPEKAAESLRLQDEPAKEFWFDFGPPNTLSENDFKKHFGHLKFDTALQYVGFPQVRLKGSREQPDVRHQGRKDMVFFFDWLRAKPVTRIIKVVVEDMEKPSHSDEAIEECLKDLGVEILDWRRLDLDALCLRKIGTHLREIHLQWSGSNSTLRAWSEKEGLAMIPTLEVIHLSQDEACLSATQSLAVVLC
;
A
#
# COMPACT_ATOMS: atom_id res chain seq x y z
N MET A 1 33.46 -12.83 53.47
CA MET A 1 34.80 -13.36 53.16
C MET A 1 34.62 -14.45 52.12
N ASN A 2 35.24 -14.30 50.94
CA ASN A 2 35.68 -15.42 50.11
C ASN A 2 37.07 -15.88 50.66
N PRO A 3 37.68 -17.02 50.28
CA PRO A 3 37.44 -17.87 49.10
C PRO A 3 37.12 -19.35 49.52
N THR A 4 37.35 -20.46 48.80
CA THR A 4 38.23 -20.77 47.65
C THR A 4 37.79 -22.03 46.86
N GLU A 5 38.04 -21.97 45.55
CA GLU A 5 38.47 -23.00 44.56
C GLU A 5 38.59 -24.50 44.97
N GLU A 6 38.01 -25.39 44.13
CA GLU A 6 38.68 -26.30 43.15
C GLU A 6 40.02 -27.05 43.48
N PRO A 7 40.55 -28.01 42.67
CA PRO A 7 40.02 -28.71 41.48
C PRO A 7 40.30 -30.24 41.36
N SER A 8 39.79 -30.86 40.27
CA SER A 8 40.42 -31.92 39.45
C SER A 8 40.62 -33.38 39.97
N LYS A 9 40.25 -34.37 39.12
CA LYS A 9 41.22 -35.21 38.37
C LYS A 9 40.55 -36.10 37.30
N SER A 10 41.35 -36.73 36.44
CA SER A 10 40.97 -37.37 35.17
C SER A 10 41.34 -38.85 35.06
N LEU A 11 40.62 -39.59 34.20
CA LEU A 11 41.01 -40.68 33.26
C LEU A 11 42.37 -41.41 33.44
N PRO A 12 42.47 -42.75 33.22
CA PRO A 12 42.37 -43.30 31.84
C PRO A 12 41.80 -44.75 31.67
N HIS A 13 41.92 -45.27 30.43
CA HIS A 13 41.46 -46.56 29.86
C HIS A 13 42.07 -47.87 30.41
N ALA A 14 41.28 -48.95 30.32
CA ALA A 14 41.59 -50.23 29.63
C ALA A 14 40.25 -50.75 29.02
N HIS A 15 40.08 -51.49 27.90
CA HIS A 15 40.91 -52.37 27.04
C HIS A 15 41.11 -53.84 27.51
N GLU A 16 40.05 -54.63 27.34
CA GLU A 16 40.00 -56.08 26.98
C GLU A 16 38.77 -56.15 26.03
N GLU A 17 38.77 -56.61 24.77
CA GLU A 17 39.40 -57.74 24.05
C GLU A 17 38.78 -59.12 24.38
N GLU A 18 37.81 -59.51 23.55
CA GLU A 18 37.41 -60.91 23.28
C GLU A 18 36.98 -60.97 21.80
N ASP A 19 37.73 -61.71 20.98
CA ASP A 19 37.43 -61.99 19.57
C ASP A 19 36.63 -63.29 19.44
N ASP A 20 35.78 -63.41 18.41
CA ASP A 20 35.24 -64.69 17.95
C ASP A 20 35.04 -64.62 16.41
N ASP A 21 36.00 -65.17 15.66
CA ASP A 21 35.94 -65.30 14.20
C ASP A 21 34.90 -66.36 13.78
N TYR A 22 34.07 -66.06 12.79
CA TYR A 22 33.45 -67.08 11.94
C TYR A 22 33.40 -66.62 10.47
N ASP A 23 33.76 -67.55 9.58
CA ASP A 23 34.28 -67.27 8.24
C ASP A 23 33.22 -67.24 7.12
N ASP A 24 33.67 -66.89 5.92
CA ASP A 24 32.93 -66.60 4.68
C ASP A 24 32.01 -67.73 4.16
N ASP A 25 30.87 -67.35 3.58
CA ASP A 25 30.06 -68.21 2.69
C ASP A 25 29.16 -67.33 1.76
N LEU A 26 29.79 -66.61 0.83
CA LEU A 26 29.13 -65.78 -0.19
C LEU A 26 28.35 -66.61 -1.24
N ASP A 27 27.01 -66.66 -1.15
CA ASP A 27 26.14 -67.07 -2.27
C ASP A 27 25.81 -65.88 -3.18
N PRO A 28 26.27 -65.84 -4.45
CA PRO A 28 26.15 -64.69 -5.32
C PRO A 28 24.89 -64.69 -6.21
N ASN A 29 23.73 -65.25 -5.80
CA ASN A 29 22.57 -65.30 -6.70
C ASN A 29 21.12 -65.28 -6.11
N ASP A 30 20.83 -64.60 -5.00
CA ASP A 30 19.42 -64.27 -4.66
C ASP A 30 19.02 -62.84 -5.09
N PHE A 31 18.45 -62.74 -6.29
CA PHE A 31 18.10 -61.48 -6.96
C PHE A 31 16.67 -61.02 -6.63
N LEU A 32 16.31 -60.96 -5.34
CA LEU A 32 14.97 -60.54 -4.92
C LEU A 32 14.87 -59.03 -4.69
N VAL A 33 14.11 -58.39 -5.58
CA VAL A 33 13.72 -56.98 -5.49
C VAL A 33 12.79 -56.79 -4.28
N ALA A 34 13.36 -56.37 -3.16
CA ALA A 34 12.59 -55.79 -2.07
C ALA A 34 11.86 -54.55 -2.61
N SER A 35 10.52 -54.55 -2.51
CA SER A 35 9.65 -53.54 -3.11
C SER A 35 9.99 -52.13 -2.64
N GLU A 36 9.87 -51.16 -3.57
CA GLU A 36 9.86 -49.74 -3.24
C GLU A 36 8.84 -49.47 -2.11
N VAL A 37 9.30 -48.86 -1.02
CA VAL A 37 8.41 -48.39 0.04
C VAL A 37 7.69 -47.16 -0.49
N GLU A 38 6.46 -47.36 -0.98
CA GLU A 38 5.50 -46.29 -1.22
C GLU A 38 5.47 -45.37 0.02
N PRO A 39 5.67 -44.05 -0.12
CA PRO A 39 5.73 -43.15 1.02
C PRO A 39 4.34 -43.06 1.67
N ASP A 40 4.28 -43.25 2.99
CA ASP A 40 3.04 -43.31 3.78
C ASP A 40 2.09 -42.12 3.46
N GLU A 41 1.03 -42.38 2.69
CA GLU A 41 0.04 -41.36 2.36
C GLU A 41 -0.76 -40.96 3.61
N ASP A 42 -0.49 -39.78 4.17
CA ASP A 42 -1.22 -39.17 5.30
C ASP A 42 -2.74 -39.42 5.19
N HIS A 43 -3.23 -40.33 6.04
CA HIS A 43 -4.61 -40.81 5.98
C HIS A 43 -5.61 -39.70 6.35
N VAL A 44 -5.20 -38.72 7.15
CA VAL A 44 -6.02 -37.57 7.56
C VAL A 44 -6.19 -36.59 6.38
N LYS A 45 -5.12 -36.36 5.62
CA LYS A 45 -5.13 -35.60 4.36
C LYS A 45 -6.04 -36.27 3.33
N ALA A 46 -5.88 -37.58 3.09
CA ALA A 46 -6.71 -38.33 2.14
C ALA A 46 -8.21 -38.25 2.51
N LYS A 47 -8.53 -38.37 3.80
CA LYS A 47 -9.87 -38.19 4.37
C LYS A 47 -10.42 -36.78 4.14
N PHE A 48 -9.62 -35.73 4.35
CA PHE A 48 -10.02 -34.35 4.09
C PHE A 48 -10.26 -34.05 2.59
N GLU A 49 -9.49 -34.65 1.68
CA GLU A 49 -9.70 -34.51 0.23
C GLU A 49 -10.98 -35.26 -0.23
N LEU A 50 -11.26 -36.44 0.33
CA LEU A 50 -12.52 -37.16 0.12
C LEU A 50 -13.73 -36.35 0.59
N ASP A 51 -13.67 -35.75 1.77
CA ASP A 51 -14.74 -34.90 2.33
C ASP A 51 -15.02 -33.65 1.49
N LEU A 52 -13.99 -33.06 0.87
CA LEU A 52 -14.19 -31.96 -0.07
C LEU A 52 -14.96 -32.40 -1.33
N GLU A 53 -14.68 -33.59 -1.89
CA GLU A 53 -15.46 -34.08 -3.04
C GLU A 53 -16.86 -34.56 -2.62
N GLU A 54 -17.04 -35.13 -1.43
CA GLU A 54 -18.37 -35.42 -0.87
C GLU A 54 -19.20 -34.13 -0.73
N ALA A 55 -18.60 -33.05 -0.19
CA ALA A 55 -19.24 -31.76 -0.11
C ALA A 55 -19.58 -31.18 -1.50
N ARG A 56 -18.72 -31.39 -2.51
CA ARG A 56 -19.02 -31.03 -3.91
C ARG A 56 -20.16 -31.87 -4.49
N LYS A 57 -20.18 -33.19 -4.29
CA LYS A 57 -21.26 -34.11 -4.71
C LYS A 57 -22.59 -33.70 -4.09
N LEU A 58 -22.62 -33.46 -2.77
CA LEU A 58 -23.80 -32.98 -2.06
C LEU A 58 -24.24 -31.61 -2.57
N SER A 59 -23.31 -30.67 -2.80
CA SER A 59 -23.63 -29.35 -3.33
C SER A 59 -24.18 -29.37 -4.76
N LYS A 60 -23.78 -30.34 -5.59
CA LYS A 60 -24.40 -30.59 -6.91
C LYS A 60 -25.83 -31.14 -6.72
N LYS A 61 -26.00 -32.17 -5.89
CA LYS A 61 -27.31 -32.79 -5.60
C LYS A 61 -28.33 -31.81 -5.03
N LEU A 62 -27.93 -30.91 -4.12
CA LEU A 62 -28.79 -29.87 -3.54
C LEU A 62 -29.14 -28.73 -4.52
N LEU A 63 -28.43 -28.62 -5.65
CA LEU A 63 -28.73 -27.66 -6.72
C LEU A 63 -29.67 -28.26 -7.78
N SER A 64 -29.64 -29.58 -7.96
CA SER A 64 -30.45 -30.32 -8.94
C SER A 64 -31.64 -31.08 -8.34
N ALA A 65 -32.08 -30.71 -7.14
CA ALA A 65 -33.17 -31.39 -6.43
C ALA A 65 -34.23 -30.40 -5.95
N ASP A 66 -35.48 -30.71 -6.27
CA ASP A 66 -36.69 -30.00 -5.83
C ASP A 66 -37.00 -30.33 -4.37
N LEU A 67 -36.15 -29.80 -3.49
CA LEU A 67 -36.26 -29.87 -2.02
C LEU A 67 -36.46 -28.46 -1.46
N ASP A 68 -37.13 -28.35 -0.32
CA ASP A 68 -37.32 -27.06 0.34
C ASP A 68 -36.00 -26.51 0.92
N GLU A 69 -35.86 -25.18 1.04
CA GLU A 69 -34.61 -24.60 1.56
C GLU A 69 -34.35 -24.96 3.02
N GLU A 70 -35.37 -25.24 3.83
CA GLU A 70 -35.18 -25.77 5.19
C GLU A 70 -34.68 -27.23 5.18
N GLU A 71 -35.09 -28.05 4.23
CA GLU A 71 -34.54 -29.41 4.04
C GLU A 71 -33.09 -29.34 3.56
N LYS A 72 -32.80 -28.53 2.54
CA LYS A 72 -31.43 -28.29 2.05
C LYS A 72 -30.53 -27.76 3.16
N LYS A 73 -31.02 -26.84 4.00
CA LYS A 73 -30.35 -26.32 5.20
C LYS A 73 -30.13 -27.39 6.28
N SER A 74 -31.11 -28.27 6.50
CA SER A 74 -31.00 -29.42 7.40
C SER A 74 -29.91 -30.40 6.93
N LEU A 75 -29.92 -30.78 5.65
CA LEU A 75 -28.91 -31.65 5.04
C LEU A 75 -27.49 -31.04 5.10
N ARG A 76 -27.35 -29.74 4.79
CA ARG A 76 -26.10 -28.97 4.94
C ARG A 76 -25.61 -28.95 6.41
N ALA A 77 -26.52 -28.83 7.37
CA ALA A 77 -26.18 -28.83 8.80
C ALA A 77 -25.82 -30.22 9.32
N LYS A 78 -26.49 -31.27 8.86
CA LYS A 78 -26.18 -32.67 9.20
C LYS A 78 -24.78 -33.03 8.73
N PHE A 79 -24.45 -32.81 7.45
CA PHE A 79 -23.12 -33.11 6.88
C PHE A 79 -21.95 -32.57 7.73
N VAL A 80 -22.08 -31.34 8.23
CA VAL A 80 -21.07 -30.65 9.07
C VAL A 80 -21.08 -31.11 10.53
N ASN A 81 -22.23 -31.56 11.07
CA ASN A 81 -22.28 -32.12 12.42
C ASN A 81 -21.64 -33.52 12.44
N ASP A 82 -21.96 -34.36 11.45
CA ASP A 82 -21.52 -35.76 11.38
C ASP A 82 -19.98 -35.87 11.35
N ARG A 83 -19.30 -34.95 10.66
CA ARG A 83 -17.83 -34.89 10.50
C ARG A 83 -17.11 -34.00 11.52
N ARG A 84 -17.83 -33.42 12.49
CA ARG A 84 -17.28 -32.42 13.44
C ARG A 84 -15.99 -32.88 14.14
N ALA A 85 -15.98 -34.12 14.62
CA ALA A 85 -14.86 -34.65 15.39
C ALA A 85 -13.63 -34.83 14.48
N GLU A 86 -13.86 -35.36 13.29
CA GLU A 86 -12.83 -35.68 12.31
C GLU A 86 -12.15 -34.42 11.77
N TRP A 87 -12.90 -33.33 11.58
CA TRP A 87 -12.34 -32.02 11.20
C TRP A 87 -11.51 -31.33 12.29
N SER A 88 -11.38 -31.94 13.48
CA SER A 88 -10.43 -31.54 14.53
C SER A 88 -9.09 -32.29 14.49
N GLU A 89 -9.01 -33.38 13.72
CA GLU A 89 -7.77 -34.08 13.41
C GLU A 89 -6.78 -33.14 12.71
N LYS A 90 -5.49 -33.48 12.75
CA LYS A 90 -4.41 -32.76 12.08
C LYS A 90 -3.62 -33.73 11.20
N THR A 91 -3.21 -33.26 10.03
CA THR A 91 -2.23 -33.94 9.18
C THR A 91 -0.87 -34.02 9.89
N ASP A 92 -0.12 -35.09 9.65
CA ASP A 92 1.12 -35.35 10.38
C ASP A 92 2.25 -34.41 9.92
N ASP A 93 2.43 -34.27 8.60
CA ASP A 93 3.47 -33.44 7.97
C ASP A 93 3.29 -31.93 8.18
N GLU A 94 2.08 -31.41 7.97
CA GLU A 94 1.81 -29.96 7.99
C GLU A 94 1.08 -29.48 9.26
N ARG A 95 0.61 -30.39 10.12
CA ARG A 95 -0.25 -30.10 11.31
C ARG A 95 -1.51 -29.28 11.00
N ARG A 96 -2.02 -29.42 9.77
CA ARG A 96 -3.20 -28.74 9.23
C ARG A 96 -4.46 -29.51 9.58
N ASN A 97 -5.48 -28.81 10.04
CA ASN A 97 -6.85 -29.34 10.14
C ASN A 97 -7.64 -29.10 8.84
N PHE A 98 -8.84 -29.68 8.73
CA PHE A 98 -9.73 -29.54 7.57
C PHE A 98 -9.99 -28.08 7.16
N LEU A 99 -10.03 -27.13 8.10
CA LEU A 99 -10.24 -25.71 7.79
C LEU A 99 -9.09 -25.11 6.97
N HIS A 100 -7.86 -25.62 7.05
CA HIS A 100 -6.77 -25.18 6.17
C HIS A 100 -6.92 -25.69 4.74
N TYR A 101 -7.57 -26.84 4.53
CA TYR A 101 -7.89 -27.39 3.21
C TYR A 101 -9.09 -26.65 2.60
N LEU A 102 -10.13 -26.41 3.39
CA LEU A 102 -11.28 -25.59 3.00
C LEU A 102 -10.90 -24.11 2.75
N ALA A 103 -9.88 -23.59 3.44
CA ALA A 103 -9.29 -22.28 3.18
C ALA A 103 -8.51 -22.23 1.85
N GLU A 104 -7.80 -23.30 1.48
CA GLU A 104 -7.08 -23.40 0.20
C GLU A 104 -8.00 -23.74 -0.99
N TYR A 105 -9.20 -24.29 -0.74
CA TYR A 105 -10.15 -24.71 -1.77
C TYR A 105 -10.52 -23.58 -2.76
N ASN A 106 -10.00 -23.69 -3.98
CA ASN A 106 -10.30 -22.78 -5.08
C ASN A 106 -11.35 -23.41 -6.02
N TYR A 107 -12.61 -23.00 -5.88
CA TYR A 107 -13.73 -23.52 -6.68
C TYR A 107 -13.57 -23.38 -8.20
N ARG A 108 -12.59 -22.60 -8.70
CA ARG A 108 -12.34 -22.34 -10.12
C ARG A 108 -11.41 -23.36 -10.79
N THR A 109 -10.58 -24.08 -10.04
CA THR A 109 -9.69 -25.12 -10.60
C THR A 109 -10.47 -26.37 -11.01
N HIS A 110 -11.52 -26.70 -10.25
CA HIS A 110 -12.33 -27.88 -10.49
C HIS A 110 -13.42 -27.64 -11.56
N LYS A 111 -13.65 -28.65 -12.39
CA LYS A 111 -14.77 -28.69 -13.35
C LYS A 111 -15.84 -29.70 -12.87
N PRO A 112 -17.15 -29.37 -12.96
CA PRO A 112 -17.68 -28.01 -12.97
C PRO A 112 -17.29 -27.24 -11.69
N PRO A 113 -17.27 -25.90 -11.72
CA PRO A 113 -16.98 -25.09 -10.54
C PRO A 113 -18.12 -25.21 -9.52
N VAL A 114 -17.78 -25.45 -8.26
CA VAL A 114 -18.74 -25.65 -7.16
C VAL A 114 -18.30 -24.86 -5.95
N SER A 115 -19.09 -23.86 -5.55
CA SER A 115 -18.81 -23.04 -4.36
C SER A 115 -19.16 -23.79 -3.07
N LEU A 116 -18.14 -24.09 -2.27
CA LEU A 116 -18.30 -24.68 -0.93
C LEU A 116 -18.52 -23.62 0.16
N GLN A 117 -18.97 -22.41 -0.20
CA GLN A 117 -19.26 -21.32 0.75
C GLN A 117 -20.25 -21.75 1.85
N TRP A 118 -21.19 -22.66 1.57
CA TRP A 118 -22.10 -23.18 2.59
C TRP A 118 -21.37 -24.02 3.65
N VAL A 119 -20.33 -24.78 3.25
CA VAL A 119 -19.45 -25.53 4.16
C VAL A 119 -18.67 -24.54 5.01
N MET A 120 -18.05 -23.53 4.39
CA MET A 120 -17.29 -22.48 5.09
C MET A 120 -18.13 -21.78 6.15
N MET A 121 -19.34 -21.35 5.79
CA MET A 121 -20.27 -20.68 6.71
C MET A 121 -20.77 -21.59 7.84
N GLN A 122 -21.03 -22.88 7.59
CA GLN A 122 -21.47 -23.79 8.65
C GLN A 122 -20.31 -24.22 9.55
N ALA A 123 -19.15 -24.57 8.98
CA ALA A 123 -17.96 -24.97 9.73
C ALA A 123 -17.53 -23.86 10.71
N VAL A 124 -17.39 -22.61 10.25
CA VAL A 124 -17.05 -21.47 11.12
C VAL A 124 -18.12 -21.18 12.18
N ARG A 125 -19.40 -21.46 11.93
CA ARG A 125 -20.50 -21.25 12.90
C ARG A 125 -20.73 -22.42 13.85
N LYS A 126 -20.08 -23.57 13.63
CA LYS A 126 -20.33 -24.82 14.35
C LYS A 126 -19.10 -25.34 15.08
N LEU A 127 -17.92 -25.33 14.45
CA LEU A 127 -16.68 -25.85 15.01
C LEU A 127 -16.19 -24.98 16.19
N PRO A 128 -15.40 -25.53 17.13
CA PRO A 128 -14.76 -24.75 18.18
C PRO A 128 -13.87 -23.65 17.62
N ALA A 129 -13.84 -22.48 18.30
CA ALA A 129 -13.00 -21.34 17.95
C ALA A 129 -11.52 -21.72 17.76
N VAL A 130 -11.03 -22.63 18.61
CA VAL A 130 -9.66 -23.15 18.61
C VAL A 130 -9.26 -23.75 17.25
N LEU A 131 -10.18 -24.35 16.48
CA LEU A 131 -9.87 -24.93 15.17
C LEU A 131 -9.77 -23.88 14.06
N VAL A 132 -10.56 -22.80 14.14
CA VAL A 132 -10.52 -21.68 13.18
C VAL A 132 -9.18 -20.93 13.27
N TRP A 133 -8.49 -21.08 14.40
CA TRP A 133 -7.32 -20.30 14.79
C TRP A 133 -6.11 -21.12 15.25
N SER A 134 -6.14 -22.45 15.10
CA SER A 134 -4.97 -23.29 15.34
C SER A 134 -3.97 -23.13 14.20
N PRO A 135 -2.68 -22.84 14.46
CA PRO A 135 -1.68 -22.72 13.42
C PRO A 135 -1.27 -24.07 12.82
N ASP A 136 -0.83 -24.03 11.56
CA ASP A 136 -0.05 -25.07 10.89
C ASP A 136 1.45 -25.02 11.29
N ASN A 137 2.26 -25.95 10.76
CA ASN A 137 3.71 -25.99 11.00
C ASN A 137 4.49 -24.76 10.48
N LYS A 138 3.85 -23.83 9.76
CA LYS A 138 4.41 -22.56 9.28
C LYS A 138 3.83 -21.36 10.06
N GLY A 139 3.19 -21.62 11.21
CA GLY A 139 2.58 -20.61 12.10
C GLY A 139 1.24 -20.03 11.59
N ARG A 140 0.77 -20.45 10.42
CA ARG A 140 -0.36 -19.84 9.72
C ARG A 140 -1.67 -20.42 10.21
N VAL A 141 -2.62 -19.57 10.55
CA VAL A 141 -4.01 -19.99 10.84
C VAL A 141 -4.81 -20.16 9.54
N PRO A 142 -5.93 -20.93 9.53
CA PRO A 142 -6.81 -21.08 8.36
C PRO A 142 -7.16 -19.76 7.65
N LEU A 143 -7.41 -18.69 8.42
CA LEU A 143 -7.69 -17.37 7.85
C LEU A 143 -6.52 -16.78 7.04
N THR A 144 -5.28 -16.92 7.54
CA THR A 144 -4.07 -16.50 6.80
C THR A 144 -3.95 -17.28 5.50
N THR A 145 -4.14 -18.61 5.54
CA THR A 145 -4.10 -19.47 4.35
C THR A 145 -5.18 -19.11 3.34
N ALA A 146 -6.41 -18.83 3.79
CA ALA A 146 -7.49 -18.36 2.92
C ALA A 146 -7.16 -17.04 2.22
N LEU A 147 -6.60 -16.08 2.96
CA LEU A 147 -6.22 -14.77 2.43
C LEU A 147 -5.07 -14.87 1.42
N LEU A 148 -4.03 -15.67 1.73
CA LEU A 148 -2.90 -15.93 0.81
C LEU A 148 -3.33 -16.65 -0.47
N LYS A 149 -4.39 -17.48 -0.41
CA LYS A 149 -4.99 -18.18 -1.57
C LYS A 149 -6.14 -17.39 -2.21
N VAL A 150 -6.42 -16.17 -1.73
CA VAL A 150 -7.48 -15.26 -2.22
C VAL A 150 -8.89 -15.90 -2.15
N ASN A 151 -9.13 -16.75 -1.16
CA ASN A 151 -10.42 -17.38 -0.88
C ASN A 151 -11.34 -16.43 -0.08
N ILE A 152 -11.90 -15.46 -0.81
CA ILE A 152 -12.79 -14.42 -0.28
C ILE A 152 -14.03 -15.02 0.42
N SER A 153 -14.55 -16.13 -0.08
CA SER A 153 -15.71 -16.83 0.50
C SER A 153 -15.44 -17.34 1.92
N PHE A 154 -14.22 -17.83 2.19
CA PHE A 154 -13.79 -18.20 3.54
C PHE A 154 -13.58 -16.96 4.41
N TYR A 155 -12.86 -15.95 3.90
CA TYR A 155 -12.61 -14.68 4.61
C TYR A 155 -13.90 -14.02 5.13
N TYR A 156 -14.93 -13.89 4.29
CA TYR A 156 -16.23 -13.33 4.72
C TYR A 156 -17.07 -14.28 5.57
N SER A 157 -16.89 -15.61 5.44
CA SER A 157 -17.51 -16.56 6.37
C SER A 157 -16.97 -16.42 7.79
N VAL A 158 -15.70 -16.02 7.93
CA VAL A 158 -15.05 -15.70 9.21
C VAL A 158 -15.43 -14.28 9.66
N CYS A 159 -14.96 -13.25 8.97
CA CYS A 159 -14.97 -11.87 9.47
C CYS A 159 -16.35 -11.18 9.47
N LEU A 160 -17.39 -11.74 8.82
CA LEU A 160 -18.74 -11.17 8.81
C LEU A 160 -19.80 -12.04 9.50
N ARG A 161 -19.46 -13.26 9.99
CA ARG A 161 -20.46 -14.23 10.49
C ARG A 161 -20.09 -14.99 11.78
N MET A 162 -18.95 -14.70 12.40
CA MET A 162 -18.61 -15.16 13.75
C MET A 162 -19.48 -14.47 14.83
N ARG A 163 -19.39 -14.98 16.06
CA ARG A 163 -20.12 -14.49 17.25
C ARG A 163 -19.16 -13.72 18.15
N GLU A 164 -19.65 -12.71 18.88
CA GLU A 164 -18.81 -11.83 19.70
C GLU A 164 -17.89 -12.57 20.69
N ARG A 165 -18.41 -13.59 21.39
CA ARG A 165 -17.62 -14.43 22.31
C ARG A 165 -16.41 -15.07 21.62
N THR A 166 -16.56 -15.49 20.36
CA THR A 166 -15.50 -16.09 19.55
C THR A 166 -14.40 -15.10 19.17
N TYR A 167 -14.68 -13.80 19.14
CA TYR A 167 -13.64 -12.77 18.97
C TYR A 167 -12.81 -12.59 20.25
N GLU A 168 -13.44 -12.58 21.43
CA GLU A 168 -12.71 -12.47 22.70
C GLU A 168 -11.91 -13.74 23.03
N ASP A 169 -12.46 -14.94 22.78
CA ASP A 169 -11.73 -16.21 22.87
C ASP A 169 -10.44 -16.17 22.01
N TYR A 170 -10.55 -15.68 20.77
CA TYR A 170 -9.42 -15.52 19.85
C TYR A 170 -8.41 -14.47 20.31
N LYS A 171 -8.91 -13.30 20.74
CA LYS A 171 -8.10 -12.17 21.19
C LYS A 171 -7.26 -12.53 22.41
N ALA A 172 -7.78 -13.36 23.32
CA ALA A 172 -7.01 -13.95 24.41
C ALA A 172 -5.92 -14.93 23.91
N LEU A 173 -6.25 -15.83 22.97
CA LEU A 173 -5.28 -16.77 22.39
C LEU A 173 -4.13 -16.04 21.65
N MET A 174 -4.44 -15.00 20.86
CA MET A 174 -3.42 -14.22 20.15
C MET A 174 -2.64 -13.28 21.06
N LEU A 175 -3.27 -12.69 22.09
CA LEU A 175 -2.54 -11.92 23.10
C LEU A 175 -1.48 -12.81 23.75
N LYS A 176 -1.83 -14.03 24.18
CA LYS A 176 -0.87 -14.99 24.74
C LYS A 176 0.24 -15.40 23.74
N LYS A 177 -0.04 -15.43 22.43
CA LYS A 177 1.00 -15.65 21.40
C LYS A 177 1.98 -14.47 21.30
N TYR A 178 1.47 -13.23 21.35
CA TYR A 178 2.29 -12.02 21.13
C TYR A 178 2.80 -11.35 22.42
N GLU A 179 2.45 -11.87 23.59
CA GLU A 179 2.93 -11.40 24.91
C GLU A 179 4.44 -11.56 25.08
N ASN A 180 5.01 -12.64 24.54
CA ASN A 180 6.44 -12.96 24.55
C ASN A 180 7.00 -13.13 23.12
N TRP A 181 6.52 -12.36 22.14
CA TRP A 181 7.02 -12.45 20.76
C TRP A 181 8.44 -11.88 20.68
N ASP A 182 9.35 -12.70 20.14
CA ASP A 182 10.80 -12.50 20.04
C ASP A 182 11.23 -11.56 18.90
N GLY A 183 10.29 -11.13 18.05
CA GLY A 183 10.56 -10.35 16.85
C GLY A 183 10.67 -11.18 15.57
N GLY A 184 10.46 -12.51 15.62
CA GLY A 184 10.56 -13.41 14.47
C GLY A 184 9.58 -13.06 13.33
N ASP A 185 10.07 -13.12 12.10
CA ASP A 185 9.37 -12.71 10.87
C ASP A 185 8.14 -13.59 10.55
N GLU A 186 6.92 -13.08 10.77
CA GLU A 186 5.68 -13.81 10.51
C GLU A 186 4.72 -13.07 9.56
N THR A 187 4.23 -13.79 8.54
CA THR A 187 3.10 -13.31 7.72
C THR A 187 1.76 -13.53 8.46
N THR A 188 1.44 -12.62 9.38
CA THR A 188 0.18 -12.63 10.13
C THR A 188 -1.05 -12.42 9.22
N CYS A 189 -2.27 -12.72 9.68
CA CYS A 189 -3.46 -12.53 8.84
C CYS A 189 -3.73 -11.06 8.48
N LEU A 190 -3.26 -10.09 9.28
CA LEU A 190 -3.28 -8.66 8.90
C LEU A 190 -2.45 -8.39 7.64
N HIS A 191 -1.23 -8.95 7.54
CA HIS A 191 -0.40 -8.84 6.33
C HIS A 191 -1.08 -9.47 5.11
N ALA A 192 -1.69 -10.64 5.28
CA ALA A 192 -2.36 -11.36 4.20
C ALA A 192 -3.62 -10.62 3.71
N ALA A 193 -4.41 -10.02 4.61
CA ALA A 193 -5.59 -9.22 4.26
C ALA A 193 -5.22 -7.88 3.62
N ALA A 194 -4.20 -7.20 4.12
CA ALA A 194 -3.66 -5.97 3.56
C ALA A 194 -3.23 -6.14 2.10
N ALA A 195 -2.64 -7.29 1.76
CA ALA A 195 -2.22 -7.65 0.40
C ALA A 195 -3.30 -8.40 -0.42
N CYS A 196 -4.51 -8.61 0.10
CA CYS A 196 -5.54 -9.41 -0.56
C CYS A 196 -6.27 -8.61 -1.65
N VAL A 197 -5.83 -8.74 -2.90
CA VAL A 197 -6.34 -8.02 -4.10
C VAL A 197 -7.76 -8.43 -4.54
N ALA A 198 -8.54 -9.01 -3.63
CA ALA A 198 -9.93 -9.41 -3.83
C ALA A 198 -10.87 -8.19 -3.67
N ASP A 199 -11.07 -7.43 -4.75
CA ASP A 199 -11.94 -6.25 -4.71
C ASP A 199 -13.40 -6.61 -4.98
N ASP A 200 -14.23 -6.54 -3.94
CA ASP A 200 -15.70 -6.48 -4.03
C ASP A 200 -16.27 -5.21 -3.34
N GLY A 201 -15.44 -4.17 -3.23
CA GLY A 201 -15.82 -2.90 -2.63
C GLY A 201 -16.05 -3.00 -1.12
N LYS A 202 -17.32 -2.91 -0.70
CA LYS A 202 -17.69 -2.65 0.69
C LYS A 202 -17.42 -3.83 1.62
N ASN A 203 -17.74 -5.07 1.22
CA ASN A 203 -17.57 -6.24 2.10
C ASN A 203 -16.11 -6.41 2.54
N ARG A 204 -15.16 -6.10 1.65
CA ARG A 204 -13.73 -6.10 1.96
C ARG A 204 -13.39 -5.15 3.11
N GLN A 205 -13.92 -3.93 3.08
CA GLN A 205 -13.69 -2.91 4.11
C GLN A 205 -14.37 -3.29 5.44
N ASP A 206 -15.64 -3.71 5.40
CA ASP A 206 -16.38 -4.13 6.60
C ASP A 206 -15.71 -5.34 7.29
N ALA A 207 -15.28 -6.32 6.50
CA ALA A 207 -14.55 -7.50 6.99
C ALA A 207 -13.15 -7.15 7.53
N PHE A 208 -12.48 -6.17 6.93
CA PHE A 208 -11.17 -5.70 7.40
C PHE A 208 -11.30 -4.93 8.72
N SER A 209 -12.34 -4.08 8.87
CA SER A 209 -12.65 -3.41 10.14
C SER A 209 -12.90 -4.43 11.26
N ASN A 210 -13.72 -5.46 11.00
CA ASN A 210 -13.95 -6.52 11.98
C ASN A 210 -12.66 -7.27 12.35
N MET A 211 -11.77 -7.52 11.39
CA MET A 211 -10.45 -8.12 11.65
C MET A 211 -9.53 -7.19 12.47
N CYS A 212 -9.57 -5.87 12.24
CA CYS A 212 -8.85 -4.90 13.07
C CYS A 212 -9.36 -4.91 14.53
N ARG A 213 -10.69 -5.06 14.76
CA ARG A 213 -11.27 -5.11 16.11
C ARG A 213 -10.80 -6.30 16.95
N PHE A 214 -10.63 -7.47 16.34
CA PHE A 214 -10.22 -8.69 17.05
C PHE A 214 -8.70 -8.92 17.10
N SER A 215 -7.91 -8.13 16.37
CA SER A 215 -6.44 -8.25 16.37
C SER A 215 -5.82 -7.53 17.57
N PRO A 216 -4.93 -8.16 18.37
CA PRO A 216 -4.26 -7.47 19.47
C PRO A 216 -3.28 -6.41 18.94
N ARG A 217 -3.06 -5.33 19.71
CA ARG A 217 -2.29 -4.15 19.28
C ARG A 217 -0.89 -4.52 18.75
N GLN A 218 -0.21 -5.46 19.39
CA GLN A 218 1.11 -5.98 19.01
C GLN A 218 1.14 -6.49 17.56
N MET A 219 0.07 -7.16 17.11
CA MET A 219 -0.01 -7.80 15.78
C MET A 219 0.06 -6.81 14.61
N PHE A 220 -0.23 -5.52 14.86
CA PHE A 220 -0.08 -4.45 13.87
C PHE A 220 1.40 -4.03 13.69
N PHE A 221 2.26 -4.27 14.68
CA PHE A 221 3.69 -3.94 14.67
C PHE A 221 4.57 -5.10 14.20
N VAL A 222 4.02 -6.32 14.09
CA VAL A 222 4.72 -7.50 13.57
C VAL A 222 5.24 -7.22 12.16
N ARG A 223 6.43 -7.74 11.85
CA ARG A 223 7.10 -7.62 10.55
C ARG A 223 7.06 -8.95 9.80
N ASP A 224 6.90 -8.89 8.47
CA ASP A 224 7.14 -10.01 7.57
C ASP A 224 8.64 -10.15 7.24
N SER A 225 9.02 -11.23 6.54
CA SER A 225 10.41 -11.56 6.16
C SER A 225 11.10 -10.61 5.17
N LYS A 226 10.63 -9.36 5.09
CA LYS A 226 11.29 -8.21 4.47
C LYS A 226 11.27 -6.97 5.37
N GLY A 227 11.00 -7.11 6.67
CA GLY A 227 10.85 -6.01 7.63
C GLY A 227 9.55 -5.20 7.50
N ARG A 228 8.59 -5.62 6.66
CA ARG A 228 7.35 -4.85 6.39
C ARG A 228 6.28 -5.16 7.42
N THR A 229 5.62 -4.13 7.94
CA THR A 229 4.40 -4.26 8.75
C THR A 229 3.15 -4.42 7.86
N PRO A 230 1.95 -4.71 8.42
CA PRO A 230 0.71 -4.76 7.64
C PRO A 230 0.38 -3.45 6.91
N LEU A 231 0.79 -2.29 7.44
CA LEU A 231 0.63 -1.01 6.76
C LEU A 231 1.54 -0.88 5.54
N HIS A 232 2.81 -1.31 5.63
CA HIS A 232 3.71 -1.39 4.47
C HIS A 232 3.15 -2.31 3.38
N ARG A 233 2.55 -3.46 3.77
CA ARG A 233 1.80 -4.32 2.83
C ARG A 233 0.57 -3.64 2.24
N ALA A 234 -0.13 -2.79 3.00
CA ALA A 234 -1.36 -2.14 2.55
C ALA A 234 -1.12 -0.99 1.56
N VAL A 235 0.07 -0.35 1.58
CA VAL A 235 0.39 0.80 0.72
C VAL A 235 1.19 0.45 -0.53
N ASP A 236 1.48 -0.84 -0.78
CA ASP A 236 2.24 -1.28 -1.95
C ASP A 236 1.47 -0.97 -3.26
N TYR A 237 2.13 -0.36 -4.24
CA TYR A 237 1.48 0.16 -5.45
C TYR A 237 0.76 -0.92 -6.27
N GLU A 238 1.22 -2.18 -6.23
CA GLU A 238 0.55 -3.29 -6.94
C GLU A 238 -0.85 -3.62 -6.40
N TYR A 239 -1.18 -3.18 -5.18
CA TYR A 239 -2.47 -3.43 -4.52
C TYR A 239 -3.39 -2.20 -4.49
N CYS A 240 -2.98 -1.06 -5.05
CA CYS A 240 -3.76 0.17 -5.05
C CYS A 240 -5.06 0.02 -5.88
N CYS A 241 -6.19 0.01 -5.18
CA CYS A 241 -7.55 0.05 -5.71
C CYS A 241 -8.51 0.79 -4.75
N LYS A 242 -9.77 0.98 -5.14
CA LYS A 242 -10.75 1.77 -4.35
C LYS A 242 -11.00 1.20 -2.95
N SER A 243 -11.10 -0.12 -2.79
CA SER A 243 -11.22 -0.74 -1.46
C SER A 243 -9.91 -0.74 -0.66
N GLN A 244 -8.74 -0.65 -1.33
CA GLN A 244 -7.44 -0.51 -0.65
C GLN A 244 -7.34 0.81 0.14
N VAL A 245 -7.92 1.89 -0.38
CA VAL A 245 -7.97 3.20 0.31
C VAL A 245 -8.70 3.06 1.66
N GLY A 246 -9.83 2.33 1.69
CA GLY A 246 -10.57 2.02 2.91
C GLY A 246 -9.79 1.15 3.90
N VAL A 247 -9.03 0.17 3.40
CA VAL A 247 -8.13 -0.69 4.20
C VAL A 247 -7.00 0.10 4.84
N VAL A 248 -6.33 0.99 4.10
CA VAL A 248 -5.27 1.86 4.63
C VAL A 248 -5.84 2.85 5.66
N SER A 249 -6.99 3.47 5.36
CA SER A 249 -7.68 4.37 6.29
C SER A 249 -8.03 3.68 7.61
N GLU A 250 -8.55 2.45 7.58
CA GLU A 250 -8.90 1.69 8.78
C GLU A 250 -7.67 1.26 9.60
N LEU A 251 -6.53 0.95 8.96
CA LEU A 251 -5.26 0.72 9.67
C LEU A 251 -4.78 1.99 10.41
N LEU A 252 -4.77 3.13 9.72
CA LEU A 252 -4.34 4.42 10.29
C LEU A 252 -5.26 4.85 11.44
N ARG A 253 -6.58 4.69 11.27
CA ARG A 253 -7.61 4.99 12.29
C ARG A 253 -7.50 4.06 13.51
N THR A 254 -7.06 2.82 13.34
CA THR A 254 -6.93 1.83 14.43
C THR A 254 -5.60 1.97 15.18
N CYS A 255 -4.51 2.32 14.49
CA CYS A 255 -3.19 2.41 15.11
C CYS A 255 -2.27 3.44 14.42
N HIS A 256 -2.36 4.71 14.84
CA HIS A 256 -1.58 5.83 14.29
C HIS A 256 -0.06 5.60 14.27
N GLY A 257 0.49 4.95 15.31
CA GLY A 257 1.93 4.70 15.47
C GLY A 257 2.56 3.76 14.45
N LEU A 258 1.79 3.25 13.47
CA LEU A 258 2.33 2.48 12.34
C LEU A 258 3.07 3.35 11.31
N LEU A 259 2.78 4.66 11.25
CA LEU A 259 3.52 5.62 10.42
C LEU A 259 4.95 5.84 10.92
N ASP A 260 5.18 5.65 12.22
CA ASP A 260 6.45 5.89 12.91
C ASP A 260 7.43 4.70 12.82
N ILE A 261 7.01 3.60 12.20
CA ILE A 261 7.85 2.41 11.99
C ILE A 261 8.49 2.54 10.61
N PRO A 262 9.80 2.83 10.50
CA PRO A 262 10.46 2.80 9.22
C PRO A 262 10.82 1.37 8.81
N ILE A 263 11.11 1.19 7.53
CA ILE A 263 11.64 -0.04 6.94
C ILE A 263 13.03 0.24 6.35
N GLN A 264 13.91 -0.76 6.31
CA GLN A 264 15.19 -0.66 5.61
C GLN A 264 14.97 -0.40 4.11
N ASP A 265 15.75 0.50 3.51
CA ASP A 265 15.61 0.82 2.08
C ASP A 265 16.05 -0.39 1.23
N PRO A 266 15.21 -0.91 0.31
CA PRO A 266 15.58 -2.01 -0.58
C PRO A 266 16.76 -1.71 -1.52
N GLU A 267 17.19 -0.46 -1.63
CA GLU A 267 18.32 0.00 -2.46
C GLU A 267 19.51 0.52 -1.64
N ASP A 268 19.35 0.82 -0.34
CA ASP A 268 20.45 1.20 0.58
C ASP A 268 20.25 0.58 1.98
N VAL A 269 21.06 -0.45 2.26
CA VAL A 269 21.06 -1.21 3.52
C VAL A 269 21.33 -0.34 4.75
N ASN A 270 22.02 0.80 4.62
CA ASN A 270 22.31 1.70 5.73
C ASN A 270 21.19 2.71 5.99
N ARG A 271 20.21 2.81 5.08
CA ARG A 271 19.10 3.75 5.14
C ARG A 271 17.83 3.06 5.63
N THR A 272 16.98 3.83 6.29
CA THR A 272 15.57 3.48 6.47
C THR A 272 14.66 4.52 5.82
N ILE A 273 13.48 4.08 5.40
CA ILE A 273 12.47 4.88 4.71
C ILE A 273 11.12 4.78 5.44
N SER A 274 10.34 5.86 5.39
CA SER A 274 8.99 5.93 5.95
C SER A 274 7.98 5.13 5.11
N VAL A 275 6.80 4.89 5.68
CA VAL A 275 5.64 4.31 4.95
C VAL A 275 5.30 5.12 3.70
N TYR A 276 5.39 6.44 3.76
CA TYR A 276 5.13 7.35 2.64
C TYR A 276 6.20 7.23 1.55
N GLN A 277 7.48 7.21 1.94
CA GLN A 277 8.60 7.01 1.02
C GLN A 277 8.53 5.61 0.36
N TYR A 278 8.15 4.57 1.10
CA TYR A 278 7.94 3.22 0.58
C TYR A 278 6.79 3.14 -0.45
N HIS A 279 5.68 3.86 -0.23
CA HIS A 279 4.59 3.96 -1.20
C HIS A 279 5.07 4.58 -2.54
N HIS A 280 5.82 5.69 -2.47
CA HIS A 280 6.37 6.33 -3.68
C HIS A 280 7.48 5.50 -4.34
N HIS A 281 8.29 4.77 -3.55
CA HIS A 281 9.32 3.85 -4.06
C HIS A 281 8.71 2.69 -4.86
N THR A 282 7.74 1.97 -4.28
CA THR A 282 7.05 0.87 -4.97
C THR A 282 6.34 1.35 -6.24
N ARG A 283 5.70 2.53 -6.20
CA ARG A 283 5.12 3.20 -7.38
C ARG A 283 6.15 3.48 -8.46
N LYS A 284 7.28 4.13 -8.15
CA LYS A 284 8.37 4.42 -9.11
C LYS A 284 8.89 3.12 -9.75
N LYS A 285 9.18 2.12 -8.93
CA LYS A 285 9.70 0.80 -9.34
C LYS A 285 8.77 0.05 -10.29
N VAL A 286 7.47 0.02 -10.00
CA VAL A 286 6.46 -0.64 -10.85
C VAL A 286 6.28 0.11 -12.17
N LEU A 287 6.22 1.44 -12.15
CA LEU A 287 6.10 2.25 -13.38
C LEU A 287 7.34 2.14 -14.27
N GLU A 288 8.54 2.14 -13.70
CA GLU A 288 9.78 1.89 -14.45
C GLU A 288 9.83 0.48 -15.05
N SER A 289 9.46 -0.55 -14.28
CA SER A 289 9.41 -1.93 -14.78
C SER A 289 8.47 -2.08 -15.97
N ARG A 290 7.27 -1.46 -15.90
CA ARG A 290 6.30 -1.40 -17.00
C ARG A 290 6.84 -0.63 -18.21
N ARG A 291 7.52 0.50 -18.00
CA ARG A 291 8.15 1.29 -19.07
C ARG A 291 9.22 0.48 -19.81
N ARG A 292 10.12 -0.20 -19.08
CA ARG A 292 11.17 -1.06 -19.66
C ARG A 292 10.54 -2.18 -20.49
N HIS A 293 9.54 -2.87 -19.93
CA HIS A 293 8.83 -3.95 -20.64
C HIS A 293 8.14 -3.47 -21.93
N ALA A 294 7.53 -2.29 -21.92
CA ALA A 294 6.94 -1.69 -23.14
C ALA A 294 8.00 -1.34 -24.21
N GLN A 295 9.18 -0.88 -23.79
CA GLN A 295 10.32 -0.62 -24.68
C GLN A 295 10.90 -1.92 -25.26
N ASP A 296 10.93 -3.01 -24.48
CA ASP A 296 11.35 -4.33 -24.94
C ASP A 296 10.39 -4.89 -26.01
N ILE A 297 9.07 -4.78 -25.79
CA ILE A 297 8.04 -5.21 -26.75
C ILE A 297 8.18 -4.45 -28.07
N ALA A 298 8.22 -3.10 -28.03
CA ALA A 298 8.40 -2.29 -29.23
C ALA A 298 9.72 -2.62 -29.97
N SER A 299 10.79 -2.92 -29.23
CA SER A 299 12.08 -3.34 -29.78
C SER A 299 12.07 -4.75 -30.39
N GLN A 300 11.12 -5.61 -30.02
CA GLN A 300 10.91 -6.93 -30.63
C GLN A 300 10.02 -6.82 -31.88
N GLU A 301 8.94 -6.02 -31.83
CA GLU A 301 8.08 -5.75 -32.98
C GLU A 301 8.88 -5.14 -34.14
N LEU A 302 9.71 -4.13 -33.87
CA LEU A 302 10.62 -3.52 -34.84
C LEU A 302 11.61 -4.50 -35.49
N LYS A 303 12.01 -5.57 -34.77
CA LYS A 303 12.90 -6.63 -35.32
C LYS A 303 12.13 -7.69 -36.10
N SER A 304 10.85 -7.91 -35.78
CA SER A 304 9.98 -8.86 -36.50
C SER A 304 9.48 -8.32 -37.84
N GLY A 305 9.38 -6.99 -38.00
CA GLY A 305 8.87 -6.32 -39.20
C GLY A 305 9.79 -6.31 -40.43
N ALA A 306 10.93 -7.01 -40.41
CA ALA A 306 11.80 -7.12 -41.57
C ALA A 306 11.13 -7.98 -42.67
N PRO A 307 10.95 -7.48 -43.91
CA PRO A 307 10.24 -8.22 -44.94
C PRO A 307 11.02 -9.49 -45.32
N LYS A 308 10.34 -10.64 -45.30
CA LYS A 308 10.88 -11.90 -45.82
C LYS A 308 11.26 -11.71 -47.28
N LYS A 309 12.55 -11.86 -47.61
CA LYS A 309 12.99 -12.00 -49.00
C LYS A 309 12.33 -13.26 -49.57
N VAL A 310 11.47 -13.09 -50.57
CA VAL A 310 10.93 -14.20 -51.36
C VAL A 310 11.93 -14.50 -52.46
N ASP A 311 12.41 -15.74 -52.53
CA ASP A 311 13.36 -16.17 -53.57
C ASP A 311 12.68 -16.25 -54.95
N PRO A 312 13.20 -15.56 -55.99
CA PRO A 312 12.59 -15.55 -57.31
C PRO A 312 13.14 -16.71 -58.17
N ARG A 313 12.42 -17.84 -58.26
CA ARG A 313 12.74 -18.92 -59.23
C ARG A 313 11.60 -19.93 -59.48
N HIS A 314 10.66 -19.56 -60.35
CA HIS A 314 10.23 -20.42 -61.48
C HIS A 314 9.30 -19.64 -62.43
N GLU A 315 9.73 -19.47 -63.68
CA GLU A 315 8.85 -19.02 -64.77
C GLU A 315 8.42 -20.20 -65.66
N LYS A 316 7.13 -20.24 -65.96
CA LYS A 316 6.42 -20.93 -67.05
C LYS A 316 4.93 -20.68 -66.81
N GLY A 317 4.19 -19.82 -67.52
CA GLY A 317 4.51 -19.00 -68.70
C GLY A 317 3.51 -19.30 -69.82
N LEU A 318 2.81 -18.29 -70.35
CA LEU A 318 2.02 -18.29 -71.59
C LEU A 318 1.59 -16.86 -71.97
N ASP A 319 1.31 -16.64 -73.26
CA ASP A 319 1.41 -15.36 -73.98
C ASP A 319 0.31 -14.27 -73.78
N PRO A 320 0.56 -13.01 -74.20
CA PRO A 320 -0.32 -11.86 -73.98
C PRO A 320 -1.15 -11.42 -75.22
N LYS A 321 -2.24 -10.66 -75.00
CA LYS A 321 -2.76 -9.62 -75.91
C LYS A 321 -3.95 -8.80 -75.35
N LYS A 322 -3.82 -7.46 -75.43
CA LYS A 322 -4.87 -6.46 -75.77
C LYS A 322 -6.11 -6.31 -74.84
N ASP A 323 -6.86 -5.20 -74.84
CA ASP A 323 -6.83 -4.01 -75.72
C ASP A 323 -7.05 -2.66 -74.96
N ALA A 324 -7.16 -1.53 -75.68
CA ALA A 324 -6.84 -0.16 -75.20
C ALA A 324 -7.99 0.78 -74.71
N LYS A 325 -7.57 2.01 -74.30
CA LYS A 325 -8.35 3.26 -74.00
C LYS A 325 -9.02 3.30 -72.61
N ARG A 326 -9.13 4.44 -71.89
CA ARG A 326 -9.27 5.88 -72.25
C ARG A 326 -8.65 6.73 -71.09
N VAL A 327 -7.73 7.70 -71.28
CA VAL A 327 -7.96 9.12 -71.66
C VAL A 327 -9.05 9.83 -70.80
N SER A 328 -8.88 11.00 -70.17
CA SER A 328 -7.72 11.81 -69.71
C SER A 328 -8.25 13.08 -69.00
N ALA A 329 -7.64 13.60 -67.92
CA ALA A 329 -7.73 15.03 -67.55
C ALA A 329 -6.72 15.45 -66.45
N ARG A 330 -5.86 16.44 -66.77
CA ARG A 330 -5.17 17.33 -65.83
C ARG A 330 -5.53 18.78 -66.22
N PRO A 331 -5.33 19.78 -65.33
CA PRO A 331 -4.30 20.82 -65.59
C PRO A 331 -3.60 21.29 -64.26
N GLU A 332 -2.75 22.32 -64.15
CA GLU A 332 -2.15 23.23 -65.14
C GLU A 332 -0.68 23.62 -64.76
N LYS A 333 -0.49 24.38 -63.67
CA LYS A 333 0.69 25.21 -63.36
C LYS A 333 1.06 25.18 -61.85
N SER A 334 2.21 25.70 -61.38
CA SER A 334 3.55 25.93 -61.98
C SER A 334 4.56 26.33 -60.88
N GLY A 335 5.84 26.49 -61.25
CA GLY A 335 6.78 27.41 -60.59
C GLY A 335 6.69 28.83 -61.21
N PRO A 336 7.79 29.61 -61.39
CA PRO A 336 9.20 29.17 -61.57
C PRO A 336 10.24 29.87 -60.63
N GLU A 337 11.29 29.21 -60.12
CA GLU A 337 12.67 28.95 -60.66
C GLU A 337 13.74 30.05 -60.50
N ARG A 338 14.93 29.62 -60.05
CA ARG A 338 16.32 29.86 -60.58
C ARG A 338 17.35 29.41 -59.51
N SER A 339 18.56 28.89 -59.77
CA SER A 339 19.20 28.24 -60.95
C SER A 339 20.67 27.88 -60.61
N SER A 340 21.19 26.69 -61.00
CA SER A 340 22.63 26.42 -61.35
C SER A 340 23.75 26.60 -60.26
N MET A 341 24.90 25.89 -60.18
CA MET A 341 25.54 24.69 -60.78
C MET A 341 26.68 24.21 -59.83
N GLY A 342 27.47 23.16 -60.16
CA GLY A 342 28.37 22.43 -59.22
C GLY A 342 29.90 22.73 -59.16
N PRO A 343 30.81 21.70 -59.16
CA PRO A 343 31.91 21.50 -58.18
C PRO A 343 33.34 21.43 -58.85
N PRO A 344 34.51 20.93 -58.31
CA PRO A 344 34.88 20.22 -57.04
C PRO A 344 36.20 20.72 -56.32
N PRO A 345 36.73 20.04 -55.25
CA PRO A 345 37.92 20.49 -54.45
C PRO A 345 39.15 19.52 -54.35
N PRO A 346 40.40 20.00 -54.10
CA PRO A 346 41.55 19.15 -53.70
C PRO A 346 42.19 19.46 -52.31
N ARG A 347 43.28 18.75 -51.99
CA ARG A 347 44.07 18.77 -50.72
C ARG A 347 45.40 19.52 -50.84
N ASP A 348 45.95 19.99 -49.70
CA ASP A 348 47.34 19.76 -49.23
C ASP A 348 47.41 20.10 -47.71
N LYS A 349 48.04 19.31 -46.82
CA LYS A 349 49.47 19.09 -46.46
C LYS A 349 50.17 20.22 -45.68
N GLY A 350 50.89 19.81 -44.62
CA GLY A 350 51.84 20.61 -43.84
C GLY A 350 52.40 19.78 -42.67
N ASP A 351 53.70 19.49 -42.67
CA ASP A 351 54.39 18.68 -41.67
C ASP A 351 55.03 19.52 -40.54
N SER A 352 55.17 18.96 -39.33
CA SER A 352 56.41 19.09 -38.52
C SER A 352 56.47 18.23 -37.24
N ALA A 353 57.60 17.55 -37.08
CA ALA A 353 57.99 16.53 -36.10
C ALA A 353 57.98 16.89 -34.59
N SER A 354 57.78 15.87 -33.71
CA SER A 354 58.89 15.30 -32.89
C SER A 354 58.55 14.26 -31.77
N LYS A 355 59.26 13.12 -31.83
CA LYS A 355 59.94 12.38 -30.72
C LYS A 355 59.18 11.56 -29.63
N ARG A 356 59.42 10.22 -29.69
CA ARG A 356 59.74 9.24 -28.57
C ARG A 356 58.60 8.86 -27.59
N ARG A 357 58.47 7.63 -27.05
CA ARG A 357 59.11 6.28 -27.21
C ARG A 357 57.99 5.27 -27.63
N GLY A 358 58.16 4.03 -28.12
CA GLY A 358 59.18 2.98 -27.95
C GLY A 358 58.83 2.07 -26.74
N SER A 359 58.60 0.76 -26.82
CA SER A 359 58.74 -0.28 -27.88
C SER A 359 57.70 -1.41 -27.60
N ILE A 360 57.20 -2.28 -28.51
CA ILE A 360 57.85 -3.33 -29.34
C ILE A 360 58.70 -4.28 -28.46
N ALA A 361 58.57 -5.62 -28.45
CA ALA A 361 58.15 -6.62 -29.44
C ALA A 361 57.30 -7.77 -28.78
N LEU A 362 56.94 -8.95 -29.34
CA LEU A 362 57.03 -9.61 -30.67
C LEU A 362 55.93 -10.73 -30.73
N THR A 363 56.05 -11.71 -31.65
CA THR A 363 55.31 -12.99 -31.74
C THR A 363 56.29 -14.14 -32.06
N PRO A 364 55.86 -15.42 -32.18
CA PRO A 364 55.52 -15.95 -33.51
C PRO A 364 54.30 -16.91 -33.52
N GLN A 365 54.11 -17.64 -34.63
CA GLN A 365 52.88 -18.36 -35.00
C GLN A 365 52.92 -19.88 -34.75
N GLY A 366 51.74 -20.51 -34.69
CA GLY A 366 51.55 -21.95 -34.85
C GLY A 366 50.20 -22.22 -35.55
N VAL A 367 50.17 -23.17 -36.50
CA VAL A 367 49.02 -23.42 -37.38
C VAL A 367 48.58 -24.88 -37.33
N THR A 368 47.31 -25.14 -37.01
CA THR A 368 46.59 -26.39 -37.34
C THR A 368 45.12 -26.10 -37.62
N THR A 369 44.51 -26.91 -38.50
CA THR A 369 43.11 -26.81 -38.96
C THR A 369 42.08 -27.38 -37.96
N PRO A 370 40.79 -27.03 -38.08
CA PRO A 370 39.74 -27.50 -37.18
C PRO A 370 39.23 -28.91 -37.52
N LEU A 371 38.78 -29.65 -36.50
CA LEU A 371 38.01 -30.89 -36.61
C LEU A 371 36.56 -30.68 -36.17
N GLN A 372 35.64 -31.50 -36.69
CA GLN A 372 34.19 -31.32 -36.53
C GLN A 372 33.60 -32.17 -35.40
N SER A 373 32.71 -31.55 -34.61
CA SER A 373 31.51 -32.17 -34.00
C SER A 373 31.72 -33.24 -32.91
N PRO A 374 30.66 -33.64 -32.15
CA PRO A 374 29.27 -33.15 -32.16
C PRO A 374 28.79 -32.52 -30.83
N ASN A 375 27.55 -32.00 -30.84
CA ASN A 375 26.84 -31.62 -29.62
C ASN A 375 26.50 -32.84 -28.74
N LEU A 376 26.67 -32.70 -27.43
CA LEU A 376 25.90 -33.44 -26.41
C LEU A 376 25.42 -32.45 -25.36
N ALA A 377 24.16 -32.58 -24.92
CA ALA A 377 23.49 -31.62 -24.05
C ALA A 377 23.60 -32.02 -22.56
N PRO A 378 24.11 -31.15 -21.67
CA PRO A 378 24.07 -31.39 -20.22
C PRO A 378 22.67 -31.12 -19.62
N LEU A 379 22.02 -32.23 -19.26
CA LEU A 379 21.08 -32.45 -18.14
C LEU A 379 20.42 -31.26 -17.43
N THR A 380 19.10 -31.39 -17.23
CA THR A 380 18.25 -30.49 -16.44
C THR A 380 18.72 -30.30 -14.99
N ARG A 381 19.06 -29.07 -14.63
CA ARG A 381 19.18 -28.66 -13.22
C ARG A 381 17.81 -28.40 -12.61
N VAL A 382 17.54 -29.00 -11.45
CA VAL A 382 16.28 -28.88 -10.69
C VAL A 382 15.94 -27.42 -10.40
N LYS A 383 14.67 -27.04 -10.60
CA LYS A 383 14.13 -25.74 -10.18
C LYS A 383 13.58 -25.85 -8.77
N THR A 384 14.18 -25.11 -7.83
CA THR A 384 13.53 -24.75 -6.57
C THR A 384 12.33 -23.82 -6.82
N GLU A 385 11.43 -23.74 -5.85
CA GLU A 385 10.06 -23.28 -6.04
C GLU A 385 9.94 -21.82 -6.53
N ALA A 386 9.29 -21.62 -7.66
CA ALA A 386 8.92 -20.30 -8.15
C ALA A 386 7.59 -19.85 -7.53
N VAL A 387 7.60 -18.75 -6.78
CA VAL A 387 6.38 -18.11 -6.25
C VAL A 387 5.40 -17.85 -7.39
N GLN A 388 4.21 -18.45 -7.32
CA GLN A 388 3.24 -18.42 -8.40
C GLN A 388 2.75 -17.00 -8.68
N LYS A 389 3.04 -16.51 -9.90
CA LYS A 389 2.57 -15.21 -10.40
C LYS A 389 1.06 -15.30 -10.62
N ILE A 390 0.26 -14.68 -9.75
CA ILE A 390 -1.20 -14.82 -9.73
C ILE A 390 -1.82 -14.16 -10.97
N THR A 391 -2.18 -14.97 -11.97
CA THR A 391 -2.89 -14.52 -13.17
C THR A 391 -4.32 -14.11 -12.82
N ARG A 392 -4.68 -12.86 -13.10
CA ARG A 392 -6.03 -12.33 -12.88
C ARG A 392 -7.08 -13.08 -13.74
N PRO A 393 -8.28 -13.36 -13.21
CA PRO A 393 -9.40 -13.81 -14.04
C PRO A 393 -9.90 -12.65 -14.92
N ALA A 394 -10.15 -12.93 -16.21
CA ALA A 394 -10.61 -11.92 -17.15
C ALA A 394 -12.12 -11.66 -17.02
N VAL A 395 -12.46 -10.57 -16.33
CA VAL A 395 -13.57 -9.69 -16.76
C VAL A 395 -12.95 -8.66 -17.70
N ALA A 396 -13.66 -8.25 -18.74
CA ALA A 396 -13.14 -7.40 -19.83
C ALA A 396 -13.04 -5.91 -19.45
N ASP A 397 -12.43 -5.60 -18.30
CA ASP A 397 -12.06 -4.24 -17.94
C ASP A 397 -11.01 -3.72 -18.92
N ASN A 398 -11.29 -2.61 -19.59
CA ASN A 398 -10.34 -1.97 -20.50
C ASN A 398 -9.07 -1.57 -19.69
N PRO A 399 -7.86 -2.12 -19.98
CA PRO A 399 -6.72 -2.05 -19.06
C PRO A 399 -6.27 -0.62 -18.74
N LEU A 400 -6.48 0.32 -19.66
CA LEU A 400 -6.23 1.76 -19.45
C LEU A 400 -7.10 2.35 -18.34
N SER A 401 -8.35 1.91 -18.21
CA SER A 401 -9.26 2.34 -17.14
C SER A 401 -8.76 1.84 -15.78
N LYS A 402 -8.37 0.57 -15.71
CA LYS A 402 -7.92 -0.06 -14.46
C LYS A 402 -6.60 0.54 -13.96
N GLU A 403 -5.70 0.92 -14.87
CA GLU A 403 -4.48 1.66 -14.52
C GLU A 403 -4.79 3.07 -13.99
N LYS A 404 -5.75 3.78 -14.60
CA LYS A 404 -6.21 5.09 -14.11
C LYS A 404 -6.79 4.98 -12.69
N GLU A 405 -7.62 3.97 -12.42
CA GLU A 405 -8.17 3.71 -11.08
C GLU A 405 -7.09 3.33 -10.05
N THR A 406 -6.10 2.51 -10.43
CA THR A 406 -4.95 2.20 -9.57
C THR A 406 -4.13 3.46 -9.27
N GLN A 407 -3.95 4.35 -10.25
CA GLN A 407 -3.21 5.59 -10.05
C GLN A 407 -4.01 6.61 -9.20
N GLU A 408 -5.32 6.69 -9.35
CA GLU A 408 -6.20 7.49 -8.49
C GLU A 408 -6.17 6.97 -7.04
N ALA A 409 -6.26 5.65 -6.84
CA ALA A 409 -6.15 5.02 -5.53
C ALA A 409 -4.79 5.25 -4.86
N ALA A 410 -3.69 5.18 -5.62
CA ALA A 410 -2.36 5.49 -5.11
C ALA A 410 -2.22 6.96 -4.67
N ASN A 411 -2.77 7.91 -5.44
CA ASN A 411 -2.78 9.32 -5.02
C ASN A 411 -3.59 9.51 -3.73
N MET A 412 -4.79 8.90 -3.61
CA MET A 412 -5.58 8.94 -2.38
C MET A 412 -4.85 8.32 -1.17
N ILE A 413 -4.10 7.23 -1.36
CA ILE A 413 -3.26 6.63 -0.31
C ILE A 413 -2.11 7.56 0.08
N SER A 414 -1.43 8.16 -0.89
CA SER A 414 -0.38 9.17 -0.66
C SER A 414 -0.89 10.36 0.16
N ASP A 415 -2.08 10.88 -0.16
CA ASP A 415 -2.67 12.02 0.56
C ASP A 415 -3.15 11.64 1.96
N LEU A 416 -3.72 10.44 2.16
CA LEU A 416 -4.05 9.93 3.50
C LEU A 416 -2.82 9.78 4.39
N LEU A 417 -1.74 9.20 3.87
CA LEU A 417 -0.46 9.05 4.58
C LEU A 417 0.15 10.42 4.91
N LYS A 418 0.09 11.38 3.97
CA LYS A 418 0.56 12.75 4.17
C LYS A 418 -0.20 13.46 5.30
N LEU A 419 -1.53 13.44 5.25
CA LEU A 419 -2.36 14.15 6.23
C LEU A 419 -2.24 13.53 7.63
N GLU A 420 -2.22 12.20 7.75
CA GLU A 420 -2.09 11.59 9.08
C GLU A 420 -0.67 11.75 9.66
N ALA A 421 0.37 11.82 8.82
CA ALA A 421 1.71 12.23 9.29
C ALA A 421 1.70 13.68 9.83
N LEU A 422 1.17 14.63 9.05
CA LEU A 422 1.06 16.05 9.45
C LEU A 422 0.16 16.28 10.68
N ARG A 423 -0.78 15.38 10.99
CA ARG A 423 -1.61 15.45 12.22
C ARG A 423 -0.95 14.88 13.48
N ARG A 424 0.06 14.01 13.34
CA ARG A 424 0.54 13.15 14.45
C ARG A 424 2.02 13.31 14.78
N GLN A 425 2.85 13.65 13.80
CA GLN A 425 4.30 13.77 13.96
C GLN A 425 4.70 15.23 14.26
N SER A 426 5.89 15.44 14.86
CA SER A 426 6.46 16.79 14.99
C SER A 426 6.82 17.37 13.61
N PRO A 427 6.99 18.70 13.46
CA PRO A 427 7.30 19.32 12.18
C PRO A 427 8.54 18.73 11.49
N GLU A 428 9.58 18.43 12.27
CA GLU A 428 10.84 17.87 11.80
C GLU A 428 10.65 16.44 11.31
N LYS A 429 9.95 15.62 12.10
CA LYS A 429 9.70 14.20 11.79
C LYS A 429 8.74 14.04 10.61
N ALA A 430 7.74 14.92 10.48
CA ALA A 430 6.86 14.98 9.32
C ALA A 430 7.66 15.39 8.07
N ALA A 431 8.50 16.42 8.15
CA ALA A 431 9.33 16.87 7.04
C ALA A 431 10.32 15.78 6.58
N GLU A 432 10.96 15.06 7.51
CA GLU A 432 11.82 13.91 7.19
C GLU A 432 11.02 12.76 6.54
N SER A 433 9.88 12.39 7.13
CA SER A 433 9.05 11.27 6.67
C SER A 433 8.43 11.51 5.29
N LEU A 434 8.13 12.76 4.92
CA LEU A 434 7.46 13.13 3.68
C LEU A 434 8.43 13.55 2.56
N ARG A 435 9.71 13.79 2.86
CA ARG A 435 10.71 14.19 1.87
C ARG A 435 11.05 13.05 0.91
N LEU A 436 10.75 13.23 -0.38
CA LEU A 436 11.16 12.32 -1.45
C LEU A 436 12.56 12.71 -1.98
N GLN A 437 13.34 11.73 -2.44
CA GLN A 437 14.74 11.96 -2.87
C GLN A 437 14.83 12.79 -4.17
N ASP A 438 13.90 12.57 -5.11
CA ASP A 438 13.89 13.21 -6.43
C ASP A 438 13.24 14.61 -6.43
N GLU A 439 12.64 15.06 -5.31
CA GLU A 439 11.92 16.33 -5.21
C GLU A 439 12.76 17.44 -4.56
N PRO A 440 12.56 18.72 -4.93
CA PRO A 440 13.14 19.85 -4.20
C PRO A 440 12.60 19.87 -2.75
N ALA A 441 13.38 20.42 -1.82
CA ALA A 441 12.91 20.67 -0.47
C ALA A 441 11.64 21.53 -0.50
N LYS A 442 10.64 21.09 0.28
CA LYS A 442 9.36 21.75 0.50
C LYS A 442 9.21 21.99 1.99
N GLU A 443 8.69 23.15 2.36
CA GLU A 443 8.29 23.45 3.73
C GLU A 443 6.88 22.89 4.00
N PHE A 444 6.71 22.30 5.18
CA PHE A 444 5.45 21.72 5.65
C PHE A 444 4.74 22.59 6.70
N TRP A 445 5.31 23.74 7.05
CA TRP A 445 4.73 24.73 7.96
C TRP A 445 5.17 26.14 7.56
N PHE A 446 4.50 27.15 8.10
CA PHE A 446 4.87 28.54 7.97
C PHE A 446 4.61 29.25 9.30
N ASP A 447 5.65 29.77 9.95
CA ASP A 447 5.49 30.76 11.00
C ASP A 447 6.10 32.08 10.50
N PHE A 448 5.35 33.16 10.66
CA PHE A 448 5.78 34.52 10.35
C PHE A 448 6.85 35.03 11.34
N GLY A 449 6.89 34.48 12.56
CA GLY A 449 7.84 34.83 13.62
C GLY A 449 7.29 35.89 14.60
N PRO A 450 8.10 36.90 14.99
CA PRO A 450 7.67 37.91 15.95
C PRO A 450 6.69 38.94 15.35
N PRO A 451 5.87 39.63 16.18
CA PRO A 451 5.02 40.74 15.74
C PRO A 451 5.80 41.78 14.92
N ASN A 452 5.26 42.18 13.76
CA ASN A 452 5.97 43.06 12.83
C ASN A 452 5.01 43.88 11.96
N THR A 453 5.50 44.99 11.40
CA THR A 453 4.75 45.88 10.52
C THR A 453 5.59 46.19 9.28
N LEU A 454 5.23 45.63 8.12
CA LEU A 454 6.02 45.71 6.88
C LEU A 454 5.14 45.86 5.62
N SER A 455 5.76 46.17 4.47
CA SER A 455 5.04 46.31 3.20
C SER A 455 4.89 44.97 2.48
N GLU A 456 3.92 44.84 1.57
CA GLU A 456 3.77 43.65 0.72
C GLU A 456 5.07 43.29 -0.02
N ASN A 457 5.80 44.30 -0.51
CA ASN A 457 7.03 44.11 -1.26
C ASN A 457 8.14 43.54 -0.37
N ASP A 458 8.17 43.92 0.91
CA ASP A 458 9.14 43.37 1.85
C ASP A 458 8.75 41.94 2.25
N PHE A 459 7.45 41.67 2.43
CA PHE A 459 6.96 40.30 2.67
C PHE A 459 7.33 39.37 1.50
N LYS A 460 7.05 39.80 0.27
CA LYS A 460 7.37 39.08 -0.97
C LYS A 460 8.88 38.87 -1.16
N LYS A 461 9.75 39.79 -0.72
CA LYS A 461 11.21 39.60 -0.70
C LYS A 461 11.64 38.54 0.32
N HIS A 462 11.16 38.63 1.57
CA HIS A 462 11.61 37.74 2.65
C HIS A 462 11.12 36.31 2.44
N PHE A 463 9.82 36.12 2.19
CA PHE A 463 9.21 34.78 2.18
C PHE A 463 8.92 34.24 0.78
N GLY A 464 8.99 35.05 -0.28
CA GLY A 464 8.59 34.65 -1.64
C GLY A 464 9.27 33.38 -2.15
N HIS A 465 10.52 33.15 -1.75
CA HIS A 465 11.35 32.00 -2.12
C HIS A 465 10.90 30.65 -1.52
N LEU A 466 10.09 30.65 -0.46
CA LEU A 466 9.60 29.43 0.19
C LEU A 466 8.73 28.61 -0.77
N LYS A 467 8.91 27.28 -0.76
CA LYS A 467 8.11 26.33 -1.55
C LYS A 467 7.34 25.44 -0.59
N PHE A 468 6.01 25.55 -0.58
CA PHE A 468 5.16 24.67 0.23
C PHE A 468 4.77 23.41 -0.54
N ASP A 469 4.46 22.35 0.19
CA ASP A 469 3.71 21.21 -0.35
C ASP A 469 2.19 21.51 -0.39
N THR A 470 1.39 20.56 -0.87
CA THR A 470 -0.07 20.74 -0.97
C THR A 470 -0.80 20.87 0.38
N ALA A 471 -0.20 20.36 1.45
CA ALA A 471 -0.74 20.42 2.81
C ALA A 471 0.31 20.96 3.78
N LEU A 472 -0.10 21.90 4.63
CA LEU A 472 0.72 22.43 5.74
C LEU A 472 0.22 21.89 7.07
N GLN A 473 1.13 21.50 7.96
CA GLN A 473 0.83 21.15 9.34
C GLN A 473 0.41 22.40 10.15
N TYR A 474 1.11 23.51 9.96
CA TYR A 474 0.94 24.70 10.79
C TYR A 474 1.13 25.98 9.98
N VAL A 475 0.25 26.96 10.22
CA VAL A 475 0.34 28.34 9.74
C VAL A 475 0.14 29.27 10.94
N GLY A 476 1.20 30.01 11.30
CA GLY A 476 1.22 30.95 12.42
C GLY A 476 1.38 32.40 11.97
N PHE A 477 0.48 33.25 12.42
CA PHE A 477 0.62 34.71 12.34
C PHE A 477 0.54 35.33 13.75
N PRO A 478 1.58 36.08 14.19
CA PRO A 478 1.50 36.91 15.38
C PRO A 478 0.63 38.14 15.07
N GLN A 479 0.67 39.15 15.94
CA GLN A 479 0.10 40.45 15.60
C GLN A 479 0.92 41.12 14.47
N VAL A 480 0.42 40.99 13.24
CA VAL A 480 1.00 41.57 12.01
C VAL A 480 0.16 42.74 11.54
N ARG A 481 0.79 43.75 10.94
CA ARG A 481 0.10 44.86 10.25
C ARG A 481 0.76 45.19 8.90
N LEU A 482 -0.03 45.40 7.83
CA LEU A 482 0.50 45.82 6.52
C LEU A 482 0.70 47.34 6.42
N LYS A 483 1.94 47.77 6.16
CA LYS A 483 2.27 49.18 5.89
C LYS A 483 1.57 49.67 4.62
N GLY A 484 0.79 50.74 4.75
CA GLY A 484 0.06 51.34 3.63
C GLY A 484 -1.32 50.73 3.39
N SER A 485 -1.73 49.72 4.17
CA SER A 485 -3.17 49.48 4.39
C SER A 485 -3.77 50.79 4.88
N ARG A 486 -4.75 51.33 4.15
CA ARG A 486 -5.45 52.53 4.61
C ARG A 486 -6.28 52.14 5.82
N GLU A 487 -5.90 52.66 6.98
CA GLU A 487 -6.84 52.86 8.08
C GLU A 487 -7.96 53.75 7.52
N GLN A 488 -9.04 53.12 7.03
CA GLN A 488 -10.28 53.83 6.83
C GLN A 488 -10.71 54.33 8.22
N PRO A 489 -11.18 55.58 8.35
CA PRO A 489 -11.64 56.08 9.64
C PRO A 489 -12.73 55.13 10.17
N ASP A 490 -12.89 55.05 11.49
CA ASP A 490 -13.79 54.12 12.20
C ASP A 490 -15.28 54.38 11.88
N VAL A 491 -15.65 54.03 10.65
CA VAL A 491 -17.00 53.72 10.25
C VAL A 491 -17.31 52.41 10.94
N ARG A 492 -18.03 52.53 12.06
CA ARG A 492 -18.51 51.43 12.90
C ARG A 492 -18.81 50.20 12.03
N HIS A 493 -18.29 49.05 12.47
CA HIS A 493 -18.41 47.73 11.83
C HIS A 493 -17.38 47.40 10.72
N GLN A 494 -16.43 48.27 10.35
CA GLN A 494 -15.32 47.89 9.48
C GLN A 494 -14.06 47.43 10.26
N GLY A 495 -13.93 46.11 10.46
CA GLY A 495 -12.72 45.48 11.03
C GLY A 495 -11.54 45.40 10.05
N ARG A 496 -10.38 44.95 10.54
CA ARG A 496 -9.16 44.73 9.74
C ARG A 496 -9.39 43.72 8.62
N LYS A 497 -8.61 43.88 7.55
CA LYS A 497 -8.62 43.02 6.34
C LYS A 497 -7.22 42.68 5.82
N ASP A 498 -6.15 43.15 6.46
CA ASP A 498 -4.78 42.95 5.98
C ASP A 498 -4.29 41.50 6.09
N MET A 499 -4.94 40.65 6.90
CA MET A 499 -4.66 39.21 6.90
C MET A 499 -5.00 38.51 5.56
N VAL A 500 -5.97 39.03 4.79
CA VAL A 500 -6.41 38.43 3.50
C VAL A 500 -5.24 38.30 2.52
N PHE A 501 -4.36 39.30 2.47
CA PHE A 501 -3.16 39.31 1.63
C PHE A 501 -2.22 38.12 1.92
N PHE A 502 -2.03 37.74 3.19
CA PHE A 502 -1.13 36.65 3.56
C PHE A 502 -1.72 35.29 3.20
N PHE A 503 -3.04 35.12 3.36
CA PHE A 503 -3.74 33.90 2.95
C PHE A 503 -3.90 33.79 1.42
N ASP A 504 -4.05 34.90 0.69
CA ASP A 504 -3.97 34.92 -0.77
C ASP A 504 -2.58 34.53 -1.29
N TRP A 505 -1.51 34.93 -0.58
CA TRP A 505 -0.16 34.47 -0.89
C TRP A 505 0.05 32.97 -0.63
N LEU A 506 -0.65 32.38 0.34
CA LEU A 506 -0.70 30.92 0.53
C LEU A 506 -1.49 30.25 -0.60
N ARG A 507 -2.65 30.79 -1.01
CA ARG A 507 -3.44 30.31 -2.17
C ARG A 507 -2.73 30.47 -3.53
N ALA A 508 -1.82 31.43 -3.66
CA ALA A 508 -0.96 31.60 -4.83
C ALA A 508 0.19 30.57 -4.92
N LYS A 509 0.37 29.76 -3.88
CA LYS A 509 1.24 28.58 -3.80
C LYS A 509 0.35 27.32 -3.83
N PRO A 510 0.88 26.08 -3.96
CA PRO A 510 0.03 24.89 -4.16
C PRO A 510 -0.74 24.43 -2.90
N VAL A 511 -0.87 25.28 -1.88
CA VAL A 511 -1.49 24.93 -0.58
C VAL A 511 -3.01 24.84 -0.75
N THR A 512 -3.58 23.67 -0.45
CA THR A 512 -5.04 23.43 -0.46
C THR A 512 -5.56 22.90 0.87
N ARG A 513 -4.67 22.61 1.83
CA ARG A 513 -5.03 22.11 3.17
C ARG A 513 -4.08 22.63 4.24
N ILE A 514 -4.62 23.06 5.37
CA ILE A 514 -3.84 23.46 6.55
C ILE A 514 -4.38 22.71 7.77
N ILE A 515 -3.53 21.96 8.47
CA ILE A 515 -3.95 21.20 9.66
C ILE A 515 -4.24 22.16 10.82
N LYS A 516 -3.32 23.08 11.17
CA LYS A 516 -3.56 24.10 12.21
C LYS A 516 -3.25 25.53 11.72
N VAL A 517 -4.20 26.44 11.95
CA VAL A 517 -4.04 27.89 11.82
C VAL A 517 -4.04 28.52 13.21
N VAL A 518 -3.05 29.37 13.50
CA VAL A 518 -3.00 30.26 14.68
C VAL A 518 -2.87 31.70 14.19
N VAL A 519 -3.74 32.59 14.66
CA VAL A 519 -3.69 34.04 14.36
C VAL A 519 -3.94 34.83 15.65
N GLU A 520 -3.04 35.75 15.98
CA GLU A 520 -3.19 36.68 17.10
C GLU A 520 -3.92 37.96 16.67
N ASP A 521 -5.14 38.18 17.18
CA ASP A 521 -6.07 39.22 16.70
C ASP A 521 -6.88 39.89 17.84
N MET A 522 -6.38 39.81 19.08
CA MET A 522 -7.03 40.39 20.26
C MET A 522 -6.90 41.92 20.34
N GLU A 523 -5.91 42.50 19.66
CA GLU A 523 -5.77 43.97 19.55
C GLU A 523 -6.88 44.58 18.68
N LYS A 524 -7.39 45.75 19.11
CA LYS A 524 -8.37 46.51 18.34
C LYS A 524 -7.69 47.47 17.32
N PRO A 525 -8.27 47.66 16.13
CA PRO A 525 -9.39 46.89 15.56
C PRO A 525 -8.94 45.46 15.20
N SER A 526 -9.78 44.48 15.49
CA SER A 526 -9.60 43.09 15.07
C SER A 526 -10.14 42.86 13.66
N HIS A 527 -9.94 41.68 13.07
CA HIS A 527 -10.44 41.37 11.72
C HIS A 527 -11.96 41.22 11.69
N SER A 528 -12.58 41.57 10.55
CA SER A 528 -14.03 41.37 10.34
C SER A 528 -14.35 39.93 9.95
N ASP A 529 -15.60 39.49 10.16
CA ASP A 529 -16.02 38.11 9.87
C ASP A 529 -15.82 37.75 8.39
N GLU A 530 -16.09 38.69 7.49
CA GLU A 530 -15.91 38.50 6.04
C GLU A 530 -14.43 38.38 5.68
N ALA A 531 -13.53 39.07 6.40
CA ALA A 531 -12.10 38.94 6.19
C ALA A 531 -11.58 37.58 6.67
N ILE A 532 -12.13 37.02 7.75
CA ILE A 532 -11.78 35.68 8.25
C ILE A 532 -12.33 34.59 7.30
N GLU A 533 -13.57 34.74 6.82
CA GLU A 533 -14.14 33.90 5.77
C GLU A 533 -13.26 33.90 4.52
N GLU A 534 -12.87 35.08 4.04
CA GLU A 534 -12.01 35.25 2.87
C GLU A 534 -10.58 34.73 3.11
N CYS A 535 -10.01 34.87 4.32
CA CYS A 535 -8.73 34.26 4.67
C CYS A 535 -8.78 32.73 4.57
N LEU A 536 -9.76 32.09 5.20
CA LEU A 536 -9.76 30.63 5.39
C LEU A 536 -10.45 29.86 4.24
N LYS A 537 -11.08 30.58 3.29
CA LYS A 537 -11.73 30.02 2.10
C LYS A 537 -10.79 29.11 1.29
N ASP A 538 -11.34 27.97 0.86
CA ASP A 538 -10.73 26.98 -0.04
C ASP A 538 -9.42 26.33 0.46
N LEU A 539 -9.03 26.56 1.74
CA LEU A 539 -7.78 26.07 2.36
C LEU A 539 -7.98 24.88 3.33
N GLY A 540 -9.19 24.31 3.39
CA GLY A 540 -9.46 23.00 4.02
C GLY A 540 -9.02 22.87 5.49
N VAL A 541 -9.17 23.94 6.28
CA VAL A 541 -8.60 24.07 7.64
C VAL A 541 -9.19 23.05 8.61
N GLU A 542 -8.36 22.32 9.35
CA GLU A 542 -8.80 21.32 10.35
C GLU A 542 -8.84 21.83 11.80
N ILE A 543 -7.91 22.69 12.20
CA ILE A 543 -7.79 23.27 13.55
C ILE A 543 -7.64 24.79 13.45
N LEU A 544 -8.47 25.54 14.18
CA LEU A 544 -8.48 27.02 14.14
C LEU A 544 -8.33 27.64 15.54
N ASP A 545 -7.20 28.33 15.78
CA ASP A 545 -6.97 29.24 16.91
C ASP A 545 -6.88 30.69 16.38
N TRP A 546 -8.03 31.26 16.00
CA TRP A 546 -8.10 32.69 15.66
C TRP A 546 -8.47 33.46 16.92
N ARG A 547 -7.50 34.16 17.49
CA ARG A 547 -7.64 34.81 18.80
C ARG A 547 -8.34 36.14 18.67
N ARG A 548 -9.66 36.07 18.58
CA ARG A 548 -10.55 37.24 18.51
C ARG A 548 -11.79 36.94 19.35
N LEU A 549 -12.18 37.89 20.19
CA LEU A 549 -13.38 37.78 21.02
C LEU A 549 -14.64 37.57 20.18
N ASP A 550 -15.51 36.68 20.66
CA ASP A 550 -16.88 36.44 20.20
C ASP A 550 -17.03 36.16 18.68
N LEU A 551 -16.18 35.28 18.14
CA LEU A 551 -16.26 34.75 16.77
C LEU A 551 -17.67 34.24 16.39
N ASP A 552 -18.24 34.77 15.31
CA ASP A 552 -19.58 34.39 14.84
C ASP A 552 -19.69 32.91 14.41
N ALA A 553 -20.83 32.31 14.76
CA ALA A 553 -21.15 30.92 14.43
C ALA A 553 -21.41 30.70 12.93
N LEU A 554 -21.97 31.68 12.21
CA LEU A 554 -22.29 31.56 10.79
C LEU A 554 -21.03 31.68 9.92
N CYS A 555 -20.10 32.56 10.30
CA CYS A 555 -18.73 32.64 9.80
C CYS A 555 -18.03 31.28 9.89
N LEU A 556 -17.95 30.71 11.10
CA LEU A 556 -17.36 29.39 11.34
C LEU A 556 -18.06 28.27 10.54
N ARG A 557 -19.39 28.33 10.40
CA ARG A 557 -20.17 27.37 9.62
C ARG A 557 -19.87 27.41 8.11
N LYS A 558 -19.59 28.58 7.53
CA LYS A 558 -19.25 28.71 6.10
C LYS A 558 -17.88 28.09 5.78
N ILE A 559 -16.89 28.26 6.66
CA ILE A 559 -15.54 27.69 6.49
C ILE A 559 -15.45 26.22 6.94
N GLY A 560 -16.36 25.79 7.83
CA GLY A 560 -16.36 24.52 8.56
C GLY A 560 -16.50 23.21 7.77
N THR A 561 -16.19 23.21 6.47
CA THR A 561 -16.22 22.01 5.61
C THR A 561 -15.28 20.88 6.07
N HIS A 562 -14.24 21.21 6.85
CA HIS A 562 -13.16 20.31 7.27
C HIS A 562 -12.74 20.50 8.74
N LEU A 563 -13.46 21.35 9.48
CA LEU A 563 -13.02 21.92 10.75
C LEU A 563 -13.36 20.99 11.91
N ARG A 564 -12.33 20.44 12.56
CA ARG A 564 -12.40 19.40 13.60
C ARG A 564 -12.18 19.93 15.01
N GLU A 565 -11.39 20.99 15.16
CA GLU A 565 -11.06 21.60 16.45
C GLU A 565 -11.08 23.14 16.33
N ILE A 566 -11.72 23.82 17.27
CA ILE A 566 -11.73 25.29 17.34
C ILE A 566 -11.36 25.78 18.73
N HIS A 567 -10.59 26.86 18.80
CA HIS A 567 -10.37 27.64 20.01
C HIS A 567 -11.14 28.96 19.90
N LEU A 568 -12.02 29.22 20.86
CA LEU A 568 -12.91 30.38 20.90
C LEU A 568 -12.60 31.24 22.12
N GLN A 569 -12.44 32.54 21.90
CA GLN A 569 -12.25 33.53 22.96
C GLN A 569 -13.60 34.20 23.25
N TRP A 570 -14.04 34.17 24.51
CA TRP A 570 -15.36 34.65 24.92
C TRP A 570 -15.29 35.87 25.83
N SER A 571 -16.09 36.89 25.51
CA SER A 571 -16.11 38.17 26.23
C SER A 571 -16.94 38.18 27.52
N GLY A 572 -17.78 37.16 27.76
CA GLY A 572 -18.92 37.24 28.69
C GLY A 572 -20.27 37.46 28.00
N SER A 573 -20.30 37.67 26.67
CA SER A 573 -21.54 37.82 25.89
C SER A 573 -22.44 36.58 25.94
N ASN A 574 -23.59 36.69 26.63
CA ASN A 574 -24.62 35.66 26.65
C ASN A 574 -25.25 35.40 25.27
N SER A 575 -25.29 36.41 24.40
CA SER A 575 -25.80 36.25 23.02
C SER A 575 -24.90 35.35 22.19
N THR A 576 -23.58 35.47 22.38
CA THR A 576 -22.58 34.66 21.68
C THR A 576 -22.62 33.20 22.11
N LEU A 577 -22.70 32.93 23.43
CA LEU A 577 -22.90 31.54 23.92
C LEU A 577 -24.17 30.91 23.34
N ARG A 578 -25.27 31.66 23.26
CA ARG A 578 -26.51 31.17 22.65
C ARG A 578 -26.32 30.82 21.18
N ALA A 579 -25.79 31.73 20.37
CA ALA A 579 -25.52 31.51 18.95
C ALA A 579 -24.59 30.31 18.68
N TRP A 580 -23.60 30.06 19.56
CA TRP A 580 -22.76 28.85 19.48
C TRP A 580 -23.52 27.57 19.85
N SER A 581 -24.36 27.61 20.89
CA SER A 581 -25.14 26.46 21.40
C SER A 581 -26.41 26.12 20.60
N GLU A 582 -26.88 27.03 19.75
CA GLU A 582 -28.08 26.84 18.95
C GLU A 582 -27.88 25.76 17.88
N LYS A 583 -28.96 25.04 17.54
CA LYS A 583 -28.94 23.95 16.57
C LYS A 583 -28.48 24.36 15.16
N GLU A 584 -28.60 25.64 14.83
CA GLU A 584 -28.16 26.21 13.55
C GLU A 584 -26.74 26.80 13.60
N GLY A 585 -26.13 26.87 14.80
CA GLY A 585 -24.79 27.36 15.07
C GLY A 585 -23.71 26.30 14.87
N LEU A 586 -22.86 26.06 15.87
CA LEU A 586 -21.70 25.17 15.75
C LEU A 586 -22.10 23.71 15.50
N ALA A 587 -23.29 23.29 15.96
CA ALA A 587 -23.85 21.96 15.70
C ALA A 587 -24.09 21.67 14.21
N MET A 588 -24.10 22.68 13.33
CA MET A 588 -24.19 22.51 11.88
C MET A 588 -22.85 22.22 11.20
N ILE A 589 -21.75 22.08 11.95
CA ILE A 589 -20.41 21.76 11.44
C ILE A 589 -20.18 20.24 11.60
N PRO A 590 -20.48 19.39 10.60
CA PRO A 590 -20.54 17.93 10.76
C PRO A 590 -19.17 17.26 10.92
N THR A 591 -18.09 18.03 10.84
CA THR A 591 -16.70 17.57 11.06
C THR A 591 -16.14 17.98 12.42
N LEU A 592 -16.87 18.78 13.20
CA LEU A 592 -16.38 19.34 14.46
C LEU A 592 -16.41 18.29 15.57
N GLU A 593 -15.24 18.02 16.16
CA GLU A 593 -15.04 17.03 17.22
C GLU A 593 -14.76 17.68 18.58
N VAL A 594 -14.10 18.85 18.60
CA VAL A 594 -13.63 19.51 19.83
C VAL A 594 -13.84 21.03 19.78
N ILE A 595 -14.32 21.60 20.89
CA ILE A 595 -14.45 23.04 21.11
C ILE A 595 -13.67 23.40 22.37
N HIS A 596 -12.63 24.23 22.23
CA HIS A 596 -11.89 24.82 23.34
C HIS A 596 -12.42 26.24 23.60
N LEU A 597 -13.14 26.41 24.70
CA LEU A 597 -13.67 27.72 25.11
C LEU A 597 -12.74 28.35 26.16
N SER A 598 -12.24 29.54 25.87
CA SER A 598 -11.46 30.38 26.79
C SER A 598 -12.22 31.67 27.09
N GLN A 599 -12.20 32.10 28.35
CA GLN A 599 -12.79 33.37 28.78
C GLN A 599 -11.66 34.38 29.04
N ASP A 600 -11.80 35.61 28.55
CA ASP A 600 -10.82 36.67 28.79
C ASP A 600 -10.96 37.21 30.23
N GLU A 601 -9.90 37.04 31.04
CA GLU A 601 -9.87 37.52 32.43
C GLU A 601 -9.97 39.05 32.54
N ALA A 602 -9.68 39.80 31.47
CA ALA A 602 -9.89 41.25 31.45
C ALA A 602 -11.37 41.66 31.63
N CYS A 603 -12.32 40.73 31.45
CA CYS A 603 -13.74 40.94 31.70
C CYS A 603 -14.21 40.49 33.11
N LEU A 604 -13.30 40.08 34.02
CA LEU A 604 -13.62 39.69 35.40
C LEU A 604 -13.99 40.88 36.30
N SER A 605 -15.06 41.58 35.95
CA SER A 605 -15.81 42.49 36.83
C SER A 605 -17.21 41.98 37.18
N ALA A 606 -17.62 40.80 36.66
CA ALA A 606 -18.79 40.06 37.14
C ALA A 606 -18.72 38.53 36.89
N THR A 607 -18.37 37.79 37.94
CA THR A 607 -19.00 36.51 38.36
C THR A 607 -19.06 35.29 37.41
N GLN A 608 -18.43 34.19 37.86
CA GLN A 608 -18.67 32.76 37.55
C GLN A 608 -18.29 32.21 36.16
N SER A 609 -17.30 31.32 36.18
CA SER A 609 -16.95 30.39 35.10
C SER A 609 -17.99 29.26 34.97
N LEU A 610 -18.33 28.88 33.74
CA LEU A 610 -19.17 27.72 33.43
C LEU A 610 -18.52 26.85 32.36
N ALA A 611 -18.09 25.64 32.75
CA ALA A 611 -17.65 24.63 31.80
C ALA A 611 -18.88 23.91 31.22
N VAL A 612 -19.24 24.22 29.98
CA VAL A 612 -20.34 23.55 29.27
C VAL A 612 -19.77 22.46 28.38
N VAL A 613 -20.01 21.20 28.74
CA VAL A 613 -19.86 20.06 27.84
C VAL A 613 -21.13 19.98 26.99
N LEU A 614 -20.99 20.14 25.67
CA LEU A 614 -22.05 19.87 24.72
C LEU A 614 -22.02 18.37 24.34
N CYS A 615 -23.20 17.77 24.18
CA CYS A 615 -23.43 16.37 23.84
C CYS A 615 -24.31 16.26 22.58
#